data_AF-A0A914QPS7-F1
#
_entry.id   AF-A0A914QPS7-F1
#
_cell.length_a   1.000
_cell.length_b   1.000
_cell.length_c   1.000
_cell.angle_alpha   90.00
_cell.angle_beta   90.00
_cell.angle_gamma   90.00
#
_symmetry.space_group_name_H-M   'P 1'
#
loop_
_entity.id
_entity.type
_entity.pdbx_description
1 polymer ?
#
loop_
_entity_poly.entity_id
_entity_poly.type
_entity_poly.pdbx_seq_one_letter_code
_entity_poly.pdbx_strand_id
1 'polypeptide(L)'
;MTEMLLSDECGQYDSALVEIMCAAIRQSSTGEPPSGRATSKRAAKDLKQIQEDRTRISEVLIPTMARLLNRHIDDRDKIANLTTIPQYFILELYPTARMMKYLDELVIALQRVVEQHFDDEILSNIAVTFLTFHNNIAVEQHISSARAQMLDHLAVSLKRSLQLFERGHALDEQDEAQMLNGFRKINAFIA
;
A
#
# COMPACT_ATOMS: atom_id res chain seq x y z
N MET A 1 2.13 -12.82 14.20
CA MET A 1 2.30 -12.97 12.74
C MET A 1 3.30 -11.95 12.21
N THR A 2 3.13 -10.65 12.50
CA THR A 2 4.09 -9.60 12.12
C THR A 2 5.51 -9.84 12.60
N GLU A 3 5.70 -10.26 13.86
CA GLU A 3 7.03 -10.60 14.39
C GLU A 3 7.69 -11.75 13.64
N MET A 4 6.93 -12.81 13.30
CA MET A 4 7.44 -13.95 12.51
C MET A 4 7.77 -13.53 11.07
N LEU A 5 6.95 -12.69 10.46
CA LEU A 5 7.22 -12.15 9.11
C LEU A 5 8.43 -11.22 9.09
N LEU A 6 8.74 -10.58 10.22
CA LEU A 6 9.89 -9.68 10.36
C LEU A 6 11.14 -10.40 10.89
N SER A 7 11.02 -11.67 11.33
CA SER A 7 12.13 -12.53 11.71
C SER A 7 12.56 -13.40 10.54
N ASP A 8 13.79 -13.91 10.59
CA ASP A 8 14.33 -14.81 9.56
C ASP A 8 13.86 -16.27 9.74
N GLU A 9 12.92 -16.51 10.66
CA GLU A 9 12.49 -17.84 11.06
C GLU A 9 11.36 -18.42 10.19
N CYS A 10 10.66 -17.57 9.43
CA CYS A 10 9.45 -17.96 8.71
C CYS A 10 9.74 -18.54 7.31
N GLY A 11 10.93 -18.26 6.75
CA GLY A 11 11.51 -18.97 5.59
C GLY A 11 10.53 -19.23 4.45
N GLN A 12 10.26 -20.50 4.16
CA GLN A 12 9.38 -20.92 3.05
C GLN A 12 7.88 -20.64 3.27
N TYR A 13 7.46 -20.30 4.49
CA TYR A 13 6.06 -20.07 4.83
C TYR A 13 5.65 -18.60 4.77
N ASP A 14 6.59 -17.68 4.50
CA ASP A 14 6.34 -16.24 4.46
C ASP A 14 5.14 -15.87 3.57
N SER A 15 5.06 -16.42 2.35
CA SER A 15 3.97 -16.10 1.42
C SER A 15 2.61 -16.50 1.97
N ALA A 16 2.49 -17.74 2.47
CA ALA A 16 1.24 -18.22 3.06
C ALA A 16 0.86 -17.43 4.32
N LEU A 17 1.84 -17.03 5.13
CA LEU A 17 1.61 -16.26 6.34
C LEU A 17 1.15 -14.82 6.01
N VAL A 18 1.72 -14.18 4.98
CA VAL A 18 1.25 -12.88 4.47
C VAL A 18 -0.21 -13.00 4.01
N GLU A 19 -0.53 -13.99 3.19
CA GLU A 19 -1.89 -14.20 2.69
C GLU A 19 -2.90 -14.41 3.83
N ILE A 20 -2.59 -15.30 4.78
CA ILE A 20 -3.44 -15.59 5.94
C ILE A 20 -3.64 -14.33 6.79
N MET A 21 -2.55 -13.60 7.07
CA MET A 21 -2.61 -12.37 7.84
C MET A 21 -3.49 -11.32 7.15
N CYS A 22 -3.28 -11.07 5.86
CA CYS A 22 -4.05 -10.09 5.11
C CYS A 22 -5.53 -10.45 5.02
N ALA A 23 -5.85 -11.73 4.77
CA ALA A 23 -7.22 -12.21 4.75
C ALA A 23 -7.91 -12.06 6.12
N ALA A 24 -7.21 -12.36 7.21
CA ALA A 24 -7.73 -12.21 8.58
C ALA A 24 -7.97 -10.73 8.94
N ILE A 25 -7.07 -9.83 8.54
CA ILE A 25 -7.22 -8.38 8.74
C ILE A 25 -8.43 -7.85 7.97
N ARG A 26 -8.56 -8.20 6.69
CA ARG A 26 -9.70 -7.77 5.86
C ARG A 26 -11.02 -8.23 6.47
N GLN A 27 -11.15 -9.51 6.82
CA GLN A 27 -12.38 -10.05 7.42
C GLN A 27 -12.70 -9.38 8.77
N SER A 28 -11.68 -9.12 9.59
CA SER A 28 -11.88 -8.49 10.90
C SER A 28 -12.26 -7.01 10.78
N SER A 29 -11.75 -6.32 9.76
CA SER A 29 -11.97 -4.89 9.52
C SER A 29 -13.25 -4.58 8.76
N THR A 30 -13.78 -5.53 7.98
CA THR A 30 -14.99 -5.36 7.16
C THR A 30 -16.19 -6.12 7.69
N GLY A 31 -15.97 -7.18 8.47
CA GLY A 31 -17.03 -8.12 8.86
C GLY A 31 -17.56 -8.97 7.71
N GLU A 32 -17.02 -8.83 6.49
CA GLU A 32 -17.45 -9.58 5.32
C GLU A 32 -16.92 -11.02 5.35
N PRO A 33 -17.78 -12.03 5.11
CA PRO A 33 -17.30 -13.39 4.92
C PRO A 33 -16.50 -13.51 3.61
N PRO A 34 -15.59 -14.50 3.49
CA PRO A 34 -14.89 -14.77 2.23
C PRO A 34 -15.88 -14.96 1.07
N SER A 35 -15.49 -14.55 -0.13
CA SER A 35 -16.29 -14.73 -1.35
C SER A 35 -16.77 -16.17 -1.49
N GLY A 36 -18.05 -16.35 -1.82
CA GLY A 36 -18.68 -17.68 -1.93
C GLY A 36 -19.00 -18.37 -0.60
N ARG A 37 -18.65 -17.77 0.55
CA ARG A 37 -19.01 -18.26 1.90
C ARG A 37 -20.04 -17.40 2.61
N ALA A 38 -20.68 -16.48 1.89
CA ALA A 38 -21.80 -15.71 2.39
C ALA A 38 -22.97 -16.65 2.69
N THR A 39 -23.17 -17.00 3.97
CA THR A 39 -24.38 -17.72 4.38
C THR A 39 -25.50 -16.69 4.56
N SER A 40 -26.68 -16.96 3.98
CA SER A 40 -27.82 -16.03 3.97
C SER A 40 -28.28 -15.54 5.36
N LYS A 41 -27.83 -16.13 6.48
CA LYS A 41 -28.39 -15.88 7.82
C LYS A 41 -27.44 -15.96 9.03
N ARG A 42 -26.09 -16.00 8.91
CA ARG A 42 -25.22 -15.94 10.12
C ARG A 42 -24.36 -14.68 10.19
N ALA A 43 -24.83 -13.81 11.10
CA ALA A 43 -24.20 -12.72 11.83
C ALA A 43 -23.10 -11.94 11.10
N ALA A 44 -23.49 -10.84 10.45
CA ALA A 44 -22.61 -9.69 10.36
C ALA A 44 -22.01 -9.45 11.76
N LYS A 45 -20.67 -9.39 11.87
CA LYS A 45 -20.04 -8.96 13.13
C LYS A 45 -20.72 -7.65 13.56
N ASP A 46 -21.02 -7.52 14.86
CA ASP A 46 -21.49 -6.24 15.39
C ASP A 46 -20.46 -5.16 15.03
N LEU A 47 -20.95 -4.02 14.53
CA LEU A 47 -20.12 -2.87 14.14
C LEU A 47 -19.17 -2.47 15.28
N LYS A 48 -19.60 -2.63 16.54
CA LYS A 48 -18.76 -2.41 17.71
C LYS A 48 -17.52 -3.33 17.71
N GLN A 49 -17.71 -4.62 17.44
CA GLN A 49 -16.60 -5.58 17.39
C GLN A 49 -15.65 -5.26 16.23
N ILE A 50 -16.18 -4.88 15.08
CA ILE A 50 -15.37 -4.47 13.92
C ILE A 50 -14.50 -3.28 14.29
N GLN A 51 -15.06 -2.27 14.95
CA GLN A 51 -14.31 -1.09 15.36
C GLN A 51 -13.23 -1.43 16.40
N GLU A 52 -13.53 -2.27 17.40
CA GLU A 52 -12.55 -2.73 18.39
C GLU A 52 -11.41 -3.54 17.76
N ASP A 53 -11.72 -4.38 16.76
CA ASP A 53 -10.72 -5.14 16.02
C ASP A 53 -9.87 -4.21 15.15
N ARG A 54 -10.45 -3.24 14.45
CA ARG A 54 -9.71 -2.24 13.67
C ARG A 54 -8.75 -1.42 14.53
N THR A 55 -9.17 -1.01 15.73
CA THR A 55 -8.28 -0.31 16.67
C THR A 55 -7.08 -1.17 17.04
N ARG A 56 -7.32 -2.42 17.48
CA ARG A 56 -6.25 -3.36 17.86
C ARG A 56 -5.30 -3.69 16.70
N ILE A 57 -5.85 -3.89 15.50
CA ILE A 57 -5.10 -4.12 14.27
C ILE A 57 -4.20 -2.91 13.97
N SER A 58 -4.75 -1.69 14.07
CA SER A 58 -4.02 -0.45 13.81
C SER A 58 -2.87 -0.24 14.80
N GLU A 59 -3.11 -0.46 16.10
CA GLU A 59 -2.10 -0.33 17.15
C GLU A 59 -0.89 -1.25 16.94
N VAL A 60 -1.12 -2.46 16.42
CA VAL A 60 -0.07 -3.46 16.16
C VAL A 60 0.63 -3.22 14.81
N LEU A 61 -0.13 -2.88 13.77
CA LEU A 61 0.40 -2.83 12.40
C LEU A 61 0.98 -1.47 12.03
N ILE A 62 0.45 -0.35 12.52
CA ILE A 62 1.01 0.97 12.21
C ILE A 62 2.54 1.01 12.47
N PRO A 63 3.05 0.53 13.62
CA PRO A 63 4.49 0.53 13.90
C PRO A 63 5.33 -0.43 13.04
N THR A 64 4.70 -1.39 12.35
CA THR A 64 5.40 -2.48 11.64
C THR A 64 5.16 -2.46 10.13
N MET A 65 4.17 -1.72 9.64
CA MET A 65 3.73 -1.75 8.24
C MET A 65 4.84 -1.35 7.28
N ALA A 66 5.54 -0.25 7.55
CA ALA A 66 6.65 0.19 6.72
C ALA A 66 7.76 -0.86 6.64
N ARG A 67 8.06 -1.54 7.76
CA ARG A 67 9.06 -2.61 7.79
C ARG A 67 8.64 -3.84 7.00
N LEU A 68 7.36 -4.22 7.08
CA LEU A 68 6.81 -5.35 6.31
C LEU A 68 6.89 -5.08 4.81
N LEU A 69 6.51 -3.88 4.36
CA LEU A 69 6.62 -3.48 2.96
C LEU A 69 8.07 -3.52 2.48
N ASN A 70 9.00 -2.92 3.24
CA ASN A 70 10.41 -2.91 2.87
C ASN A 70 11.06 -4.30 2.87
N ARG A 71 10.68 -5.19 3.81
CA ARG A 71 11.25 -6.55 3.90
C ARG A 71 10.84 -7.42 2.73
N HIS A 72 9.61 -7.28 2.26
CA HIS A 72 9.06 -8.09 1.19
C HIS A 72 9.03 -7.36 -0.17
N ILE A 73 9.77 -6.25 -0.30
CA ILE A 73 9.66 -5.35 -1.45
C ILE A 73 9.99 -6.03 -2.78
N ASP A 74 10.84 -7.04 -2.79
CA ASP A 74 11.21 -7.77 -4.02
C ASP A 74 10.17 -8.84 -4.44
N ASP A 75 9.16 -9.12 -3.60
CA ASP A 75 8.14 -10.14 -3.83
C ASP A 75 6.80 -9.50 -4.21
N ARG A 76 6.49 -9.57 -5.51
CA ARG A 76 5.29 -8.98 -6.11
C ARG A 76 3.99 -9.42 -5.42
N ASP A 77 3.83 -10.71 -5.14
CA ASP A 77 2.57 -11.24 -4.60
C ASP A 77 2.38 -10.88 -3.12
N LYS A 78 3.48 -10.84 -2.36
CA LYS A 78 3.44 -10.33 -0.98
C LYS A 78 3.11 -8.84 -0.95
N ILE A 79 3.69 -8.04 -1.84
CA ILE A 79 3.45 -6.59 -1.89
C ILE A 79 2.02 -6.28 -2.34
N ALA A 80 1.48 -7.01 -3.32
CA ALA A 80 0.08 -6.89 -3.71
C ALA A 80 -0.86 -7.07 -2.50
N ASN A 81 -0.59 -8.08 -1.66
CA ASN A 81 -1.37 -8.29 -0.43
C ASN A 81 -1.13 -7.21 0.63
N LEU A 82 0.13 -6.87 0.93
CA LEU A 82 0.49 -5.96 2.02
C LEU A 82 0.05 -4.51 1.75
N THR A 83 0.04 -4.07 0.50
CA THR A 83 -0.38 -2.70 0.12
C THR A 83 -1.87 -2.43 0.34
N THR A 84 -2.70 -3.47 0.55
CA THR A 84 -4.11 -3.30 0.92
C THR A 84 -4.32 -2.95 2.39
N ILE A 85 -3.38 -3.33 3.26
CA ILE A 85 -3.54 -3.26 4.73
C ILE A 85 -3.70 -1.85 5.28
N PRO A 86 -2.94 -0.83 4.82
CA PRO A 86 -3.09 0.54 5.31
C PRO A 86 -4.52 1.08 5.20
N GLN A 87 -5.31 0.62 4.22
CA GLN A 87 -6.68 1.08 3.99
C GLN A 87 -7.63 0.76 5.16
N TYR A 88 -7.27 -0.20 6.02
CA TYR A 88 -8.07 -0.58 7.18
C TYR A 88 -7.73 0.17 8.47
N PHE A 89 -6.65 0.96 8.48
CA PHE A 89 -6.17 1.64 9.69
C PHE A 89 -7.15 2.70 10.22
N ILE A 90 -7.08 2.95 11.53
CA ILE A 90 -7.71 4.09 12.20
C ILE A 90 -6.73 5.26 12.14
N LEU A 91 -6.94 6.18 11.21
CA LEU A 91 -6.00 7.27 10.91
C LEU A 91 -5.93 8.31 12.02
N GLU A 92 -6.96 8.38 12.86
CA GLU A 92 -7.04 9.22 14.05
C GLU A 92 -6.01 8.84 15.14
N LEU A 93 -5.31 7.72 14.99
CA LEU A 93 -4.20 7.34 15.87
C LEU A 93 -2.89 8.09 15.52
N TYR A 94 -2.73 8.57 14.29
CA TYR A 94 -1.51 9.22 13.81
C TYR A 94 -1.17 10.60 14.41
N PRO A 95 -2.13 11.49 14.74
CA PRO A 95 -1.83 12.84 15.24
C PRO A 95 -0.99 12.89 16.53
N THR A 96 -0.87 11.78 17.25
CA THR A 96 0.06 11.70 18.38
C THR A 96 1.51 11.70 17.90
N ALA A 97 2.39 12.48 18.52
CA ALA A 97 3.81 12.56 18.13
C ALA A 97 4.51 11.18 18.10
N ARG A 98 4.02 10.22 18.90
CA ARG A 98 4.52 8.83 18.93
C ARG A 98 4.18 8.06 17.65
N MET A 99 3.04 8.33 17.03
CA MET A 99 2.54 7.61 15.86
C MET A 99 2.85 8.31 14.54
N MET A 100 2.97 9.65 14.54
CA MET A 100 3.23 10.43 13.32
C MET A 100 4.45 9.93 12.54
N LYS A 101 5.55 9.59 13.22
CA LYS A 101 6.75 9.03 12.57
C LYS A 101 6.47 7.77 11.73
N TYR A 102 5.49 6.96 12.13
CA TYR A 102 5.14 5.75 11.38
C TYR A 102 4.31 6.07 10.13
N LEU A 103 3.63 7.23 10.10
CA LEU A 103 3.03 7.74 8.88
C LEU A 103 4.12 8.11 7.86
N ASP A 104 5.16 8.83 8.31
CA ASP A 104 6.31 9.17 7.47
C ASP A 104 6.99 7.92 6.90
N GLU A 105 7.30 6.95 7.77
CA GLU A 105 7.91 5.68 7.37
C GLU A 105 7.02 4.90 6.38
N LEU A 106 5.70 4.89 6.59
CA LEU A 106 4.75 4.22 5.71
C LEU A 106 4.69 4.89 4.33
N VAL A 107 4.60 6.22 4.29
CA VAL A 107 4.57 6.99 3.04
C VAL A 107 5.85 6.75 2.23
N ILE A 108 7.01 6.80 2.88
CA ILE A 108 8.30 6.49 2.24
C ILE A 108 8.32 5.06 1.71
N ALA A 109 7.84 4.08 2.49
CA ALA A 109 7.79 2.69 2.06
C ALA A 109 6.87 2.51 0.84
N LEU A 110 5.69 3.15 0.81
CA LEU A 110 4.77 3.10 -0.32
C LEU A 110 5.37 3.76 -1.57
N GLN A 111 6.07 4.90 -1.43
CA GLN A 111 6.79 5.53 -2.53
C GLN A 111 7.87 4.61 -3.10
N ARG A 112 8.65 3.93 -2.25
CA ARG A 112 9.64 2.93 -2.69
C ARG A 112 9.01 1.76 -3.43
N VAL A 113 7.83 1.29 -2.99
CA VAL A 113 7.08 0.27 -3.72
C VAL A 113 6.67 0.78 -5.10
N VAL A 114 6.18 2.02 -5.22
CA VAL A 114 5.86 2.65 -6.52
C VAL A 114 7.11 2.79 -7.40
N GLU A 115 8.28 3.01 -6.83
CA GLU A 115 9.53 3.06 -7.59
C GLU A 115 9.91 1.69 -8.18
N GLN A 116 9.77 0.62 -7.39
CA GLN A 116 10.21 -0.73 -7.77
C GLN A 116 9.17 -1.53 -8.58
N HIS A 117 7.87 -1.31 -8.35
CA HIS A 117 6.79 -2.06 -8.98
C HIS A 117 6.07 -1.26 -10.06
N PHE A 118 5.52 -1.97 -11.04
CA PHE A 118 4.75 -1.41 -12.16
C PHE A 118 3.48 -2.23 -12.47
N ASP A 119 3.11 -3.12 -11.56
CA ASP A 119 1.85 -3.88 -11.59
C ASP A 119 0.66 -2.97 -11.29
N ASP A 120 -0.35 -3.02 -12.15
CA ASP A 120 -1.57 -2.20 -12.02
C ASP A 120 -2.29 -2.45 -10.68
N GLU A 121 -2.29 -3.69 -10.18
CA GLU A 121 -2.87 -4.06 -8.89
C GLU A 121 -2.17 -3.36 -7.72
N ILE A 122 -0.83 -3.39 -7.68
CA ILE A 122 -0.03 -2.75 -6.63
C ILE A 122 -0.21 -1.23 -6.70
N LEU A 123 -0.10 -0.66 -7.90
CA LEU A 123 -0.26 0.77 -8.10
C LEU A 123 -1.66 1.26 -7.70
N SER A 124 -2.71 0.49 -8.04
CA SER A 124 -4.09 0.79 -7.65
C SER A 124 -4.29 0.72 -6.14
N ASN A 125 -3.78 -0.30 -5.46
CA ASN A 125 -3.86 -0.42 -4.00
C ASN A 125 -3.21 0.79 -3.29
N ILE A 126 -2.07 1.26 -3.80
CA ILE A 126 -1.37 2.41 -3.25
C ILE A 126 -2.14 3.70 -3.55
N ALA A 127 -2.65 3.89 -4.78
CA ALA A 127 -3.47 5.05 -5.12
C ALA A 127 -4.72 5.17 -4.24
N VAL A 128 -5.45 4.07 -4.03
CA VAL A 128 -6.60 4.00 -3.11
C VAL A 128 -6.18 4.33 -1.67
N THR A 129 -5.00 3.87 -1.24
CA THR A 129 -4.46 4.19 0.09
C THR A 129 -4.22 5.70 0.25
N PHE A 130 -3.50 6.31 -0.70
CA PHE A 130 -3.25 7.76 -0.69
C PHE A 130 -4.56 8.56 -0.73
N LEU A 131 -5.54 8.15 -1.54
CA LEU A 131 -6.85 8.80 -1.60
C LEU A 131 -7.61 8.68 -0.27
N THR A 132 -7.63 7.48 0.32
CA THR A 132 -8.26 7.23 1.62
C THR A 132 -7.65 8.12 2.71
N PHE A 133 -6.33 8.25 2.70
CA PHE A 133 -5.61 9.04 3.69
C PHE A 133 -5.81 10.55 3.45
N HIS A 134 -5.78 11.00 2.19
CA HIS A 134 -6.05 12.39 1.83
C HIS A 134 -7.47 12.82 2.24
N ASN A 135 -8.45 11.93 2.16
CA ASN A 135 -9.82 12.22 2.60
C ASN A 135 -10.01 12.23 4.13
N ASN A 136 -8.97 11.95 4.93
CA ASN A 136 -9.04 11.96 6.38
C ASN A 136 -8.29 13.15 6.97
N ILE A 137 -9.03 14.04 7.66
CA ILE A 137 -8.53 15.30 8.24
C ILE A 137 -7.34 15.08 9.20
N ALA A 138 -7.26 13.92 9.88
CA ALA A 138 -6.17 13.62 10.82
C ALA A 138 -4.78 13.56 10.17
N VAL A 139 -4.71 13.23 8.87
CA VAL A 139 -3.46 13.02 8.14
C VAL A 139 -3.38 13.75 6.80
N GLU A 140 -4.46 14.41 6.37
CA GLU A 140 -4.60 15.04 5.04
C GLU A 140 -3.40 15.93 4.70
N GLN A 141 -3.07 16.90 5.56
CA GLN A 141 -1.99 17.86 5.29
C GLN A 141 -0.64 17.16 5.03
N HIS A 142 -0.36 16.08 5.77
CA HIS A 142 0.87 15.31 5.66
C HIS A 142 0.93 14.55 4.34
N ILE A 143 -0.21 13.98 3.94
CA ILE A 143 -0.35 13.13 2.76
C ILE A 143 -0.40 13.96 1.48
N SER A 144 -1.00 15.15 1.52
CA SER A 144 -1.06 16.08 0.40
C SER A 144 0.33 16.50 -0.08
N SER A 145 1.21 16.84 0.86
CA SER A 145 2.61 17.17 0.54
C SER A 145 3.35 15.99 -0.10
N ALA A 146 3.26 14.81 0.52
CA ALA A 146 3.94 13.62 0.02
C ALA A 146 3.42 13.13 -1.34
N ARG A 147 2.09 13.21 -1.55
CA ARG A 147 1.46 12.87 -2.83
C ARG A 147 1.91 13.82 -3.94
N ALA A 148 1.95 15.12 -3.67
CA ALA A 148 2.42 16.11 -4.63
C ALA A 148 3.88 15.85 -5.04
N GLN A 149 4.76 15.63 -4.05
CA GLN A 149 6.17 15.32 -4.32
C GLN A 149 6.32 14.05 -5.15
N MET A 150 5.60 12.97 -4.82
CA MET A 150 5.63 11.72 -5.59
C MET A 150 5.17 11.94 -7.05
N LEU A 151 4.07 12.67 -7.25
CA LEU A 151 3.56 12.97 -8.60
C LEU A 151 4.55 13.81 -9.40
N ASP A 152 5.18 14.82 -8.79
CA ASP A 152 6.22 15.62 -9.42
C ASP A 152 7.42 14.75 -9.85
N HIS A 153 7.88 13.85 -8.98
CA HIS A 153 8.95 12.91 -9.30
C HIS A 153 8.59 12.00 -10.49
N LEU A 154 7.38 11.43 -10.50
CA LEU A 154 6.90 10.60 -11.59
C LEU A 154 6.78 11.39 -12.90
N ALA A 155 6.23 12.60 -12.85
CA ALA A 155 6.08 13.48 -14.01
C ALA A 155 7.44 13.88 -14.61
N VAL A 156 8.41 14.22 -13.78
CA VAL A 156 9.78 14.56 -14.22
C VAL A 156 10.48 13.35 -14.84
N SER A 157 10.25 12.15 -14.30
CA SER A 157 10.79 10.90 -14.86
C SER A 157 10.20 10.58 -16.24
N LEU A 158 8.87 10.65 -16.37
CA LEU A 158 8.20 10.42 -17.65
C LEU A 158 8.62 11.47 -18.69
N LYS A 159 8.69 12.75 -18.30
CA LYS A 159 9.13 13.83 -19.20
C LYS A 159 10.54 13.57 -19.76
N ARG A 160 11.47 13.08 -18.93
CA ARG A 160 12.81 12.71 -19.38
C ARG A 160 12.77 11.58 -20.41
N SER A 161 11.95 10.56 -20.16
CA SER A 161 11.77 9.43 -21.08
C SER A 161 11.18 9.89 -22.43
N LEU A 162 10.18 10.77 -22.41
CA LEU A 162 9.58 11.33 -23.63
C LEU A 162 10.55 12.20 -24.43
N GLN A 163 11.40 12.98 -23.77
CA GLN A 163 12.40 13.82 -24.45
C GLN A 163 13.46 13.01 -25.20
N LEU A 164 13.81 11.81 -24.73
CA LEU A 164 14.70 10.91 -25.44
C LEU A 164 14.06 10.42 -26.74
N PHE A 165 12.78 10.08 -26.69
CA PHE A 165 12.00 9.67 -27.86
C PHE A 165 11.82 10.81 -28.89
N GLU A 166 11.44 12.01 -28.44
CA GLU A 166 11.22 13.17 -29.33
C GLU A 166 12.45 13.58 -30.13
N ARG A 167 13.65 13.35 -29.59
CA ARG A 167 14.93 13.66 -30.27
C ARG A 167 15.27 12.69 -31.40
N GLY A 168 14.39 11.73 -31.71
CA GLY A 168 14.60 10.75 -32.77
C GLY A 168 15.69 9.73 -32.42
N HIS A 169 16.02 9.58 -31.14
CA HIS A 169 16.84 8.47 -30.69
C HIS A 169 16.04 7.18 -30.89
N ALA A 170 16.69 6.15 -31.46
CA ALA A 170 16.13 4.82 -31.43
C ALA A 170 16.05 4.39 -29.97
N LEU A 171 14.83 4.21 -29.46
CA LEU A 171 14.62 3.62 -28.15
C LEU A 171 15.03 2.15 -28.23
N ASP A 172 15.81 1.71 -27.25
CA ASP A 172 15.95 0.29 -27.02
C ASP A 172 14.75 -0.24 -26.20
N GLU A 173 14.69 -1.55 -26.01
CA GLU A 173 13.62 -2.20 -25.25
C GLU A 173 13.54 -1.71 -23.79
N GLN A 174 14.67 -1.29 -23.22
CA GLN A 174 14.75 -0.77 -21.86
C GLN A 174 14.11 0.63 -21.78
N ASP A 175 14.40 1.49 -22.74
CA ASP A 175 13.82 2.83 -22.83
C ASP A 175 12.29 2.77 -23.05
N GLU A 176 11.82 1.87 -23.92
CA GLU A 176 10.38 1.63 -24.13
C GLU A 176 9.70 1.14 -22.85
N ALA A 177 10.30 0.19 -22.14
CA ALA A 177 9.79 -0.32 -20.88
C ALA A 177 9.74 0.77 -19.79
N GLN A 178 10.80 1.58 -19.67
CA GLN A 178 10.84 2.71 -18.72
C GLN A 178 9.72 3.71 -19.00
N MET A 179 9.49 4.04 -20.27
CA MET A 179 8.42 4.95 -20.67
C MET A 179 7.04 4.37 -20.33
N LEU A 180 6.78 3.11 -20.70
CA LEU A 180 5.51 2.42 -20.38
C LEU A 180 5.26 2.37 -18.87
N ASN A 181 6.29 2.04 -18.08
CA ASN A 181 6.21 2.01 -16.62
C ASN A 181 5.91 3.40 -16.05
N GLY A 182 6.52 4.45 -16.61
CA GLY A 182 6.21 5.84 -16.26
C GLY A 182 4.73 6.18 -16.50
N PHE A 183 4.19 5.79 -17.66
CA PHE A 183 2.77 5.98 -17.97
C PHE A 183 1.84 5.24 -17.00
N ARG A 184 2.12 3.96 -16.71
CA ARG A 184 1.32 3.16 -15.76
C ARG A 184 1.27 3.81 -14.38
N LYS A 185 2.43 4.23 -13.86
CA LYS A 185 2.53 4.88 -12.55
C LYS A 185 1.71 6.16 -12.51
N ILE A 186 1.89 7.06 -13.49
CA ILE A 186 1.13 8.31 -13.52
C ILE A 186 -0.37 8.06 -13.65
N ASN A 187 -0.79 7.16 -14.53
CA ASN A 187 -2.20 6.85 -14.75
C ASN A 187 -2.88 6.36 -13.46
N ALA A 188 -2.21 5.51 -12.67
CA ALA A 188 -2.75 4.98 -11.43
C ALA A 188 -3.07 6.05 -10.37
N PHE A 189 -2.35 7.19 -10.35
CA PHE A 189 -2.52 8.24 -9.33
C PHE A 189 -3.35 9.45 -9.80
N ILE A 190 -3.73 9.49 -11.09
CA ILE A 190 -4.57 10.54 -11.70
C ILE A 190 -6.00 10.06 -11.97
N ALA A 191 -6.21 8.74 -12.11
CA ALA A 191 -7.53 8.12 -12.21
C ALA A 191 -8.35 8.29 -10.92
#